data_AF-A0AAF0RW45-F1
#
_entry.id   AF-A0AAF0RW45-F1
#
_cell.length_a   1.000
_cell.length_b   1.000
_cell.length_c   1.000
_cell.angle_alpha   90.00
_cell.angle_beta   90.00
_cell.angle_gamma   90.00
#
_symmetry.space_group_name_H-M   'P 1'
#
loop_
_entity.id
_entity.type
_entity.pdbx_description
1 polymer ?
#
loop_
_entity_poly.entity_id
_entity_poly.type
_entity_poly.pdbx_seq_one_letter_code
_entity_poly.pdbx_strand_id
1 'polypeptide(L)'
;MSALSRVLVDTAVAVSPAEHRTVRREQWHADLRDAAELGLSPTALAFGALTTALFHRRGARRTTWGDTMTTTPFAAPAAPHTIRTVPLLVTVAVLSVLMAGPWLILQPNSGYESAVDRMIGVGGVWLLLDLVPGAAISAAILLLPDAAARRRRLGAVLVAAAAVGAVVAPFVGPPSGWPVSILPTVVPLLVALAGWLVAIDAPGRAWLLVLLPLGAAAVDAAGVLWPLVPARLVPCLLALPALSVVVAGLLAWTTSPLRRRTRGEDHAPTLVDKTV
;
A
#
# COMPACT_ATOMS: atom_id res chain seq x y z
N MET A 1 -4.69 12.88 26.33
CA MET A 1 -4.36 12.65 24.90
C MET A 1 -3.22 11.63 24.78
N SER A 2 -3.37 10.57 23.97
CA SER A 2 -2.36 9.48 23.87
C SER A 2 -1.19 9.84 22.95
N ALA A 3 -0.02 9.22 23.14
CA ALA A 3 1.14 9.39 22.24
C ALA A 3 0.85 8.85 20.83
N LEU A 4 0.11 7.73 20.74
CA LEU A 4 -0.30 7.11 19.48
C LEU A 4 -1.15 8.06 18.63
N SER A 5 -2.17 8.70 19.22
CA SER A 5 -3.05 9.64 18.49
C SER A 5 -2.28 10.80 17.87
N ARG A 6 -1.30 11.35 18.60
CA ARG A 6 -0.43 12.42 18.08
C ARG A 6 0.41 11.95 16.90
N VAL A 7 1.09 10.80 17.04
CA VAL A 7 1.92 10.23 15.97
C VAL A 7 1.09 9.96 14.72
N LEU A 8 -0.12 9.45 14.87
CA LEU A 8 -1.04 9.19 13.75
C LEU A 8 -1.43 10.49 13.02
N VAL A 9 -1.79 11.56 13.75
CA VAL A 9 -2.13 12.86 13.15
C VAL A 9 -0.90 13.52 12.53
N ASP A 10 0.27 13.48 13.16
CA ASP A 10 1.49 14.06 12.59
C ASP A 10 1.90 13.33 11.31
N THR A 11 1.74 12.00 11.28
CA THR A 11 1.93 11.20 10.08
C THR A 11 0.93 11.58 8.99
N ALA A 12 -0.34 11.75 9.36
CA ALA A 12 -1.41 12.18 8.45
C ALA A 12 -1.11 13.56 7.82
N VAL A 13 -0.60 14.51 8.62
CA VAL A 13 -0.17 15.83 8.16
C VAL A 13 1.03 15.72 7.24
N ALA A 14 2.03 14.90 7.58
CA ALA A 14 3.23 14.73 6.76
C ALA A 14 2.91 14.20 5.35
N VAL A 15 1.98 13.23 5.25
CA VAL A 15 1.55 12.66 3.97
C VAL A 15 0.53 13.52 3.21
N SER A 16 -0.07 14.52 3.87
CA SER A 16 -1.00 15.48 3.27
C SER A 16 -0.30 16.44 2.28
N PRO A 17 -1.03 17.00 1.29
CA PRO A 17 -0.51 17.98 0.34
C PRO A 17 0.05 19.22 1.06
N ALA A 18 1.18 19.75 0.58
CA ALA A 18 1.93 20.84 1.24
C ALA A 18 1.06 22.06 1.57
N GLU A 19 0.20 22.46 0.63
CA GLU A 19 -0.74 23.59 0.74
C GLU A 19 -1.72 23.47 1.91
N HIS A 20 -2.06 22.24 2.34
CA HIS A 20 -3.05 22.00 3.40
C HIS A 20 -2.43 21.60 4.72
N ARG A 21 -1.09 21.45 4.82
CA ARG A 21 -0.45 20.88 6.01
C ARG A 21 -0.62 21.75 7.25
N THR A 22 -0.54 23.06 7.10
CA THR A 22 -0.70 24.02 8.20
C THR A 22 -2.13 23.97 8.73
N VAL A 23 -3.12 24.11 7.84
CA VAL A 23 -4.55 24.06 8.18
C VAL A 23 -4.95 22.72 8.79
N ARG A 24 -4.57 21.59 8.17
CA ARG A 24 -4.90 20.25 8.69
C ARG A 24 -4.21 19.95 10.01
N ARG A 25 -2.99 20.44 10.21
CA ARG A 25 -2.30 20.30 11.50
C ARG A 25 -3.09 21.01 12.59
N GLU A 26 -3.48 22.25 12.36
CA GLU A 26 -4.25 23.02 13.33
C GLU A 26 -5.61 22.39 13.62
N GLN A 27 -6.37 22.06 12.57
CA GLN A 27 -7.70 21.44 12.69
C GLN A 27 -7.65 20.09 13.40
N TRP A 28 -6.78 19.16 12.95
CA TRP A 28 -6.77 17.82 13.52
C TRP A 28 -6.18 17.77 14.93
N HIS A 29 -5.25 18.67 15.28
CA HIS A 29 -4.79 18.80 16.67
C HIS A 29 -5.83 19.49 17.57
N ALA A 30 -6.67 20.37 17.03
CA ALA A 30 -7.83 20.89 17.76
C ALA A 30 -8.88 19.79 17.99
N ASP A 31 -9.24 19.04 16.95
CA ASP A 31 -10.18 17.92 17.04
C ASP A 31 -9.74 16.88 18.08
N LEU A 32 -8.43 16.58 18.17
CA LEU A 32 -7.90 15.67 19.20
C LEU A 32 -7.97 16.23 20.63
N ARG A 33 -7.87 17.55 20.78
CA ARG A 33 -7.93 18.24 22.07
C ARG A 33 -9.36 18.25 22.61
N ASP A 34 -10.31 18.56 21.73
CA ASP A 34 -11.71 18.78 22.09
C ASP A 34 -12.53 17.48 22.05
N ALA A 35 -11.93 16.37 21.57
CA ALA A 35 -12.54 15.05 21.49
C ALA A 35 -13.23 14.59 22.78
N ALA A 36 -12.59 14.83 23.94
CA ALA A 36 -13.12 14.40 25.24
C ALA A 36 -14.39 15.16 25.63
N GLU A 37 -14.45 16.46 25.32
CA GLU A 37 -15.62 17.31 25.59
C GLU A 37 -16.80 16.92 24.70
N LEU A 38 -16.53 16.40 23.50
CA LEU A 38 -17.52 15.93 22.53
C LEU A 38 -17.89 14.45 22.70
N GLY A 39 -17.34 13.75 23.69
CA GLY A 39 -17.57 12.31 23.90
C GLY A 39 -17.02 11.42 22.78
N LEU A 40 -16.07 11.92 21.99
CA LEU A 40 -15.46 11.22 20.86
C LEU A 40 -14.17 10.52 21.27
N SER A 41 -13.87 9.40 20.61
CA SER A 41 -12.61 8.68 20.81
C SER A 41 -11.45 9.40 20.10
N PRO A 42 -10.41 9.89 20.82
CA PRO A 42 -9.27 10.55 20.22
C PRO A 42 -8.44 9.63 19.31
N THR A 43 -8.48 8.31 19.55
CA THR A 43 -7.81 7.34 18.66
C THR A 43 -8.60 7.16 17.37
N ALA A 44 -9.93 7.10 17.43
CA ALA A 44 -10.77 7.02 16.24
C ALA A 44 -10.60 8.26 15.35
N LEU A 45 -10.54 9.47 15.94
CA LEU A 45 -10.28 10.70 15.20
C LEU A 45 -8.90 10.71 14.54
N ALA A 46 -7.86 10.24 15.25
CA ALA A 46 -6.51 10.15 14.69
C ALA A 46 -6.43 9.17 13.50
N PHE A 47 -7.12 8.04 13.58
CA PHE A 47 -7.25 7.11 12.45
C PHE A 47 -8.08 7.72 11.31
N GLY A 48 -9.14 8.46 11.63
CA GLY A 48 -9.93 9.23 10.67
C GLY A 48 -9.08 10.24 9.91
N ALA A 49 -8.22 11.00 10.59
CA ALA A 49 -7.28 11.92 9.99
C ALA A 49 -6.28 11.22 9.05
N LEU A 50 -5.69 10.10 9.51
CA LEU A 50 -4.75 9.32 8.71
C LEU A 50 -5.38 8.73 7.45
N THR A 51 -6.55 8.11 7.59
CA THR A 51 -7.31 7.57 6.44
C THR A 51 -7.76 8.68 5.50
N THR A 52 -8.18 9.83 6.02
CA THR A 52 -8.49 11.01 5.20
C THR A 52 -7.28 11.47 4.40
N ALA A 53 -6.11 11.57 5.04
CA ALA A 53 -4.87 11.97 4.37
C ALA A 53 -4.44 10.97 3.27
N LEU A 54 -4.61 9.67 3.52
CA LEU A 54 -4.23 8.60 2.59
C LEU A 54 -5.20 8.46 1.41
N PHE A 55 -6.51 8.55 1.65
CA PHE A 55 -7.53 8.20 0.66
C PHE A 55 -8.19 9.41 -0.02
N HIS A 56 -8.25 10.58 0.63
CA HIS A 56 -8.96 11.78 0.13
C HIS A 56 -8.01 12.83 -0.44
N ARG A 57 -6.90 12.39 -1.06
CA ARG A 57 -5.76 13.22 -1.45
C ARG A 57 -6.01 14.19 -2.63
N ARG A 58 -7.18 14.16 -3.27
CA ARG A 58 -7.51 15.05 -4.39
C ARG A 58 -9.00 15.35 -4.44
N GLY A 59 -9.29 16.59 -4.09
CA GLY A 59 -10.57 17.23 -4.21
C GLY A 59 -10.40 18.70 -3.88
N ALA A 60 -9.55 19.41 -4.64
CA ALA A 60 -9.75 20.84 -4.82
C ALA A 60 -11.04 21.02 -5.65
N ARG A 61 -12.17 20.55 -5.14
CA ARG A 61 -13.42 21.21 -5.48
C ARG A 61 -13.20 22.61 -4.95
N ARG A 62 -13.25 23.60 -5.84
CA ARG A 62 -13.45 24.99 -5.45
C ARG A 62 -14.47 24.96 -4.33
N THR A 63 -14.01 25.14 -3.10
CA THR A 63 -14.90 25.50 -2.03
C THR A 63 -15.40 26.86 -2.47
N THR A 64 -16.62 26.89 -2.99
CA THR A 64 -17.45 28.09 -3.17
C THR A 64 -17.79 28.67 -1.80
N TRP A 65 -16.74 28.91 -1.02
CA TRP A 65 -16.75 29.57 0.27
C TRP A 65 -16.17 30.95 -0.02
N GLY A 66 -17.03 31.83 -0.53
CA GLY A 66 -16.66 33.21 -0.86
C GLY A 66 -17.64 33.91 -1.80
N ASP A 67 -18.15 33.22 -2.82
CA ASP A 67 -19.01 33.86 -3.82
C ASP A 67 -20.49 33.59 -3.53
N THR A 68 -21.08 34.57 -2.84
CA THR A 68 -22.47 35.03 -2.86
C THR A 68 -23.58 34.05 -3.27
N MET A 69 -24.50 33.87 -2.33
CA MET A 69 -25.87 33.36 -2.49
C MET A 69 -26.54 33.85 -3.78
N THR A 70 -26.63 33.00 -4.81
CA THR A 70 -27.78 32.90 -5.74
C THR A 70 -27.47 31.85 -6.80
N THR A 71 -27.67 30.57 -6.49
CA THR A 71 -27.91 29.57 -7.55
C THR A 71 -28.97 28.59 -7.07
N THR A 72 -29.99 28.45 -7.90
CA THR A 72 -31.15 27.55 -7.79
C THR A 72 -30.74 26.10 -7.54
N PRO A 73 -31.59 25.29 -6.87
CA PRO A 73 -31.25 23.92 -6.54
C PRO A 73 -31.37 23.05 -7.79
N PHE A 74 -30.28 22.92 -8.54
CA PHE A 74 -30.15 21.77 -9.45
C PHE A 74 -29.96 20.53 -8.58
N ALA A 75 -30.83 19.53 -8.80
CA ALA A 75 -30.71 18.21 -8.21
C ALA A 75 -29.30 17.68 -8.47
N ALA A 76 -28.45 17.77 -7.45
CA ALA A 76 -27.12 17.19 -7.50
C ALA A 76 -27.31 15.67 -7.57
N PRO A 77 -26.81 14.99 -8.62
CA PRO A 77 -26.77 13.54 -8.59
C PRO A 77 -26.04 13.11 -7.31
N ALA A 78 -26.63 12.16 -6.58
CA ALA A 78 -26.09 11.62 -5.34
C ALA A 78 -24.58 11.41 -5.52
N ALA A 79 -23.78 12.14 -4.74
CA ALA A 79 -22.34 12.08 -4.87
C ALA A 79 -21.92 10.61 -4.71
N PRO A 80 -21.37 9.96 -5.76
CA PRO A 80 -20.95 8.58 -5.64
C PRO A 80 -19.93 8.54 -4.51
N HIS A 81 -20.11 7.62 -3.55
CA HIS A 81 -19.19 7.43 -2.45
C HIS A 81 -17.78 7.23 -3.05
N THR A 82 -16.95 8.27 -2.94
CA THR A 82 -15.68 8.43 -3.65
C THR A 82 -14.54 7.80 -2.87
N ILE A 83 -14.78 6.65 -2.24
CA ILE A 83 -13.66 5.89 -1.69
C ILE A 83 -12.84 5.41 -2.88
N ARG A 84 -11.64 5.96 -3.03
CA ARG A 84 -10.72 5.55 -4.07
C ARG A 84 -10.33 4.09 -3.78
N THR A 85 -10.91 3.16 -4.53
CA THR A 85 -10.74 1.72 -4.31
C THR A 85 -9.29 1.27 -4.45
N VAL A 86 -8.54 1.86 -5.38
CA VAL A 86 -7.12 1.54 -5.62
C VAL A 86 -6.24 1.74 -4.38
N PRO A 87 -6.15 2.94 -3.76
CA PRO A 87 -5.34 3.11 -2.56
C PRO A 87 -5.85 2.26 -1.40
N LEU A 88 -7.17 2.03 -1.26
CA LEU A 88 -7.70 1.14 -0.23
C LEU A 88 -7.12 -0.28 -0.38
N LEU A 89 -7.19 -0.85 -1.60
CA LEU A 89 -6.65 -2.17 -1.90
C LEU A 89 -5.14 -2.25 -1.68
N VAL A 90 -4.39 -1.21 -2.06
CA VAL A 90 -2.94 -1.14 -1.79
C VAL A 90 -2.67 -1.12 -0.28
N THR A 91 -3.43 -0.34 0.49
CA THR A 91 -3.30 -0.32 1.96
C THR A 91 -3.61 -1.67 2.58
N VAL A 92 -4.66 -2.36 2.10
CA VAL A 92 -5.00 -3.73 2.54
C VAL A 92 -3.84 -4.68 2.26
N ALA A 93 -3.23 -4.61 1.07
CA ALA A 93 -2.07 -5.43 0.73
C ALA A 93 -0.88 -5.17 1.67
N VAL A 94 -0.57 -3.90 1.96
CA VAL A 94 0.54 -3.53 2.86
C VAL A 94 0.28 -3.98 4.30
N LEU A 95 -0.94 -3.76 4.81
CA LEU A 95 -1.30 -4.19 6.16
C LEU A 95 -1.25 -5.71 6.27
N SER A 96 -1.70 -6.44 5.24
CA SER A 96 -1.59 -7.90 5.19
C SER A 96 -0.14 -8.38 5.32
N VAL A 97 0.78 -7.80 4.53
CA VAL A 97 2.21 -8.14 4.62
C VAL A 97 2.78 -7.83 6.01
N LEU A 98 2.42 -6.70 6.60
CA LEU A 98 2.89 -6.32 7.95
C LEU A 98 2.34 -7.24 9.05
N MET A 99 1.15 -7.81 8.88
CA MET A 99 0.56 -8.72 9.85
C MET A 99 1.17 -10.13 9.84
N ALA A 100 1.95 -10.50 8.83
CA ALA A 100 2.58 -11.82 8.75
C ALA A 100 3.57 -12.10 9.90
N GLY A 101 4.36 -11.09 10.31
CA GLY A 101 5.28 -11.21 11.45
C GLY A 101 4.54 -11.44 12.78
N PRO A 102 3.62 -10.55 13.18
CA PRO A 102 2.76 -10.74 14.35
C PRO A 102 1.98 -12.05 14.33
N TRP A 103 1.46 -12.47 13.17
CA TRP A 103 0.76 -13.75 13.02
C TRP A 103 1.62 -14.93 13.47
N LEU A 104 2.90 -14.95 13.07
CA LEU A 104 3.84 -16.00 13.47
C LEU A 104 4.24 -15.91 14.95
N ILE A 105 4.31 -14.71 15.52
CA ILE A 105 4.57 -14.51 16.96
C ILE A 105 3.42 -15.05 17.81
N LEU A 106 2.19 -14.93 17.32
CA LEU A 106 0.98 -15.40 18.01
C LEU A 106 0.80 -16.93 17.96
N GLN A 107 1.57 -17.64 17.12
CA GLN A 107 1.55 -19.10 17.11
C GLN A 107 2.23 -19.63 18.38
N PRO A 108 1.65 -20.60 19.09
CA PRO A 108 2.23 -21.13 20.32
C PRO A 108 3.69 -21.60 20.09
N ASN A 109 4.60 -20.94 20.81
CA ASN A 109 6.01 -21.30 21.03
C ASN A 109 6.93 -21.59 19.82
N SER A 110 6.90 -20.82 18.73
CA SER A 110 7.92 -20.94 17.65
C SER A 110 8.15 -22.39 17.15
N GLY A 111 7.16 -23.27 17.34
CA GLY A 111 7.37 -24.69 17.52
C GLY A 111 6.02 -25.37 17.38
N TYR A 112 5.77 -25.87 16.18
CA TYR A 112 4.54 -26.54 15.81
C TYR A 112 4.36 -27.84 16.63
N GLU A 113 3.74 -27.74 17.81
CA GLU A 113 3.50 -28.87 18.71
C GLU A 113 2.59 -29.93 18.07
N SER A 114 1.70 -29.50 17.18
CA SER A 114 0.88 -30.39 16.36
C SER A 114 1.05 -30.13 14.85
N ALA A 115 0.69 -31.12 14.04
CA ALA A 115 0.60 -30.96 12.59
C ALA A 115 -0.43 -29.89 12.18
N VAL A 116 -1.49 -29.71 12.99
CA VAL A 116 -2.55 -28.74 12.77
C VAL A 116 -2.01 -27.32 12.96
N ASP A 117 -1.23 -27.06 14.01
CA ASP A 117 -0.60 -25.73 14.23
C ASP A 117 0.37 -25.38 13.11
N ARG A 118 1.06 -26.38 12.55
CA ARG A 118 1.91 -26.22 11.36
C ARG A 118 1.12 -25.79 10.15
N MET A 119 0.00 -26.47 9.89
CA MET A 119 -0.87 -26.13 8.76
C MET A 119 -1.47 -24.73 8.93
N ILE A 120 -1.92 -24.36 10.13
CA ILE A 120 -2.48 -23.04 10.42
C ILE A 120 -1.42 -21.95 10.27
N GLY A 121 -0.24 -22.14 10.86
CA GLY A 121 0.86 -21.18 10.77
C GLY A 121 1.29 -20.93 9.33
N VAL A 122 1.56 -22.00 8.57
CA VAL A 122 1.97 -21.92 7.16
C VAL A 122 0.85 -21.35 6.29
N GLY A 123 -0.39 -21.81 6.46
CA GLY A 123 -1.54 -21.31 5.71
C GLY A 123 -1.79 -19.81 5.95
N GLY A 124 -1.65 -19.35 7.18
CA GLY A 124 -1.77 -17.93 7.50
C GLY A 124 -0.65 -17.07 6.91
N VAL A 125 0.58 -17.60 6.83
CA VAL A 125 1.68 -16.91 6.13
C VAL A 125 1.39 -16.76 4.65
N TRP A 126 0.98 -17.83 3.96
CA TRP A 126 0.59 -17.77 2.54
C TRP A 126 -0.57 -16.82 2.30
N LEU A 127 -1.56 -16.81 3.19
CA LEU A 127 -2.68 -15.89 3.10
C LEU A 127 -2.21 -14.44 3.20
N LEU A 128 -1.38 -14.13 4.20
CA LEU A 128 -0.99 -12.77 4.55
C LEU A 128 0.10 -12.18 3.64
N LEU A 129 1.03 -12.99 3.16
CA LEU A 129 2.13 -12.55 2.29
C LEU A 129 1.81 -12.64 0.80
N ASP A 130 1.01 -13.63 0.39
CA ASP A 130 0.85 -13.93 -1.04
C ASP A 130 -0.58 -13.69 -1.53
N LEU A 131 -1.57 -14.40 -0.96
CA LEU A 131 -2.92 -14.42 -1.52
C LEU A 131 -3.67 -13.10 -1.34
N VAL A 132 -3.71 -12.55 -0.12
CA VAL A 132 -4.41 -11.28 0.16
C VAL A 132 -3.73 -10.11 -0.57
N PRO A 133 -2.39 -9.93 -0.49
CA PRO A 133 -1.72 -8.89 -1.26
C PRO A 133 -1.88 -9.09 -2.77
N GLY A 134 -1.73 -10.32 -3.27
CA GLY A 134 -1.87 -10.65 -4.68
C GLY A 134 -3.25 -10.31 -5.23
N ALA A 135 -4.32 -10.70 -4.53
CA ALA A 135 -5.70 -10.39 -4.91
C ALA A 135 -5.96 -8.88 -4.88
N ALA A 136 -5.55 -8.20 -3.81
CA ALA A 136 -5.77 -6.78 -3.64
C ALA A 136 -5.03 -5.95 -4.71
N ILE A 137 -3.76 -6.27 -4.99
CA ILE A 137 -2.97 -5.57 -6.01
C ILE A 137 -3.47 -5.90 -7.43
N SER A 138 -3.88 -7.13 -7.70
CA SER A 138 -4.47 -7.49 -8.99
C SER A 138 -5.75 -6.69 -9.26
N ALA A 139 -6.65 -6.60 -8.26
CA ALA A 139 -7.84 -5.78 -8.34
C ALA A 139 -7.50 -4.29 -8.50
N ALA A 140 -6.50 -3.79 -7.77
CA ALA A 140 -6.03 -2.41 -7.87
C ALA A 140 -5.53 -2.08 -9.28
N ILE A 141 -4.76 -3.00 -9.91
CA ILE A 141 -4.26 -2.85 -11.29
C ILE A 141 -5.42 -2.78 -12.29
N LEU A 142 -6.42 -3.65 -12.15
CA LEU A 142 -7.59 -3.68 -13.05
C LEU A 142 -8.40 -2.37 -12.97
N LEU A 143 -8.39 -1.71 -11.81
CA LEU A 143 -9.09 -0.45 -11.55
C LEU A 143 -8.28 0.80 -11.91
N LEU A 144 -7.07 0.68 -12.46
CA LEU A 144 -6.29 1.84 -12.90
C LEU A 144 -6.99 2.55 -14.09
N PRO A 145 -7.42 3.82 -13.97
CA PRO A 145 -8.28 4.46 -14.96
C PRO A 145 -7.58 4.74 -16.31
N ASP A 146 -6.27 5.00 -16.30
CA ASP A 146 -5.55 5.54 -17.47
C ASP A 146 -4.56 4.55 -18.11
N ALA A 147 -4.52 3.31 -17.63
CA ALA A 147 -3.64 2.28 -18.16
C ALA A 147 -4.33 1.53 -19.32
N ALA A 148 -3.60 1.33 -20.43
CA ALA A 148 -4.09 0.57 -21.57
C ALA A 148 -4.62 -0.81 -21.13
N ALA A 149 -5.80 -1.21 -21.62
CA ALA A 149 -6.50 -2.42 -21.16
C ALA A 149 -5.63 -3.69 -21.21
N ARG A 150 -4.81 -3.84 -22.26
CA ARG A 150 -3.85 -4.95 -22.40
C ARG A 150 -2.82 -4.98 -21.27
N ARG A 151 -2.26 -3.82 -20.88
CA ARG A 151 -1.26 -3.70 -19.81
C ARG A 151 -1.85 -3.98 -18.44
N ARG A 152 -3.07 -3.49 -18.17
CA ARG A 152 -3.79 -3.80 -16.92
C ARG A 152 -4.03 -5.30 -16.77
N ARG A 153 -4.55 -5.95 -17.81
CA ARG A 153 -4.80 -7.39 -17.79
C ARG A 153 -3.51 -8.18 -17.61
N LEU A 154 -2.47 -7.86 -18.36
CA LEU A 154 -1.18 -8.55 -18.24
C LEU A 154 -0.55 -8.35 -16.86
N GLY A 155 -0.55 -7.13 -16.33
CA GLY A 155 -0.03 -6.86 -14.98
C GLY A 155 -0.81 -7.59 -13.89
N ALA A 156 -2.15 -7.57 -13.95
CA ALA A 156 -2.99 -8.29 -12.99
C ALA A 156 -2.81 -9.81 -13.07
N VAL A 157 -2.68 -10.37 -14.28
CA VAL A 157 -2.40 -11.79 -14.48
C VAL A 157 -1.04 -12.17 -13.92
N LEU A 158 0.00 -11.35 -14.13
CA LEU A 158 1.33 -11.61 -13.56
C LEU A 158 1.31 -11.58 -12.03
N VAL A 159 0.63 -10.62 -11.41
CA VAL A 159 0.51 -10.55 -9.95
C VAL A 159 -0.29 -11.74 -9.40
N ALA A 160 -1.41 -12.10 -10.04
CA ALA A 160 -2.20 -13.26 -9.63
C ALA A 160 -1.41 -14.57 -9.79
N ALA A 161 -0.70 -14.74 -10.90
CA ALA A 161 0.14 -15.91 -11.16
C ALA A 161 1.31 -15.99 -10.16
N ALA A 162 1.89 -14.85 -9.77
CA ALA A 162 2.89 -14.79 -8.72
C ALA A 162 2.32 -15.26 -7.38
N ALA A 163 1.15 -14.75 -6.96
CA ALA A 163 0.52 -15.15 -5.70
C ALA A 163 0.22 -16.65 -5.65
N VAL A 164 -0.35 -17.21 -6.73
CA VAL A 164 -0.59 -18.66 -6.83
C VAL A 164 0.73 -19.43 -6.88
N GLY A 165 1.70 -18.95 -7.65
CA GLY A 165 3.02 -19.53 -7.79
C GLY A 165 3.77 -19.61 -6.46
N ALA A 166 3.68 -18.59 -5.61
CA ALA A 166 4.28 -18.59 -4.27
C ALA A 166 3.72 -19.70 -3.37
N VAL A 167 2.42 -19.98 -3.46
CA VAL A 167 1.77 -21.05 -2.71
C VAL A 167 2.12 -22.43 -3.27
N VAL A 168 2.22 -22.56 -4.60
CA VAL A 168 2.47 -23.85 -5.26
C VAL A 168 3.95 -24.24 -5.27
N ALA A 169 4.88 -23.28 -5.38
CA ALA A 169 6.30 -23.55 -5.57
C ALA A 169 6.94 -24.44 -4.49
N PRO A 170 6.61 -24.33 -3.19
CA PRO A 170 7.14 -25.24 -2.16
C PRO A 170 6.78 -26.72 -2.38
N PHE A 171 5.71 -27.01 -3.12
CA PHE A 171 5.25 -28.38 -3.37
C PHE A 171 5.85 -29.02 -4.62
N VAL A 172 6.38 -28.21 -5.53
CA VAL A 172 6.84 -28.65 -6.86
C VAL A 172 8.35 -28.50 -7.03
N GLY A 173 9.01 -27.69 -6.18
CA GLY A 173 10.45 -27.47 -6.23
C GLY A 173 11.25 -28.68 -5.73
N PRO A 174 12.27 -29.15 -6.48
CA PRO A 174 13.16 -30.19 -5.98
C PRO A 174 13.97 -29.66 -4.78
N PRO A 175 14.25 -30.52 -3.77
CA PRO A 175 15.18 -30.15 -2.71
C PRO A 175 16.53 -29.84 -3.35
N SER A 176 16.96 -28.59 -3.24
CA SER A 176 18.15 -28.08 -3.92
C SER A 176 18.99 -27.27 -2.94
N GLY A 177 20.31 -27.31 -3.14
CA GLY A 177 21.24 -26.51 -2.35
C GLY A 177 21.13 -25.02 -2.68
N TRP A 178 21.71 -24.19 -1.82
CA TRP A 178 21.88 -22.77 -2.10
C TRP A 178 22.67 -22.57 -3.41
N PRO A 179 22.32 -21.59 -4.27
CA PRO A 179 21.27 -20.58 -4.12
C PRO A 179 19.90 -20.98 -4.70
N VAL A 180 19.77 -22.17 -5.27
CA VAL A 180 18.56 -22.65 -5.97
C VAL A 180 17.37 -22.73 -5.00
N SER A 181 17.64 -22.99 -3.72
CA SER A 181 16.64 -23.01 -2.64
C SER A 181 15.88 -21.69 -2.42
N ILE A 182 16.41 -20.54 -2.86
CA ILE A 182 15.80 -19.21 -2.68
C ILE A 182 14.91 -18.82 -3.88
N LEU A 183 15.11 -19.46 -5.04
CA LEU A 183 14.34 -19.14 -6.24
C LEU A 183 12.82 -19.32 -6.06
N PRO A 184 12.31 -20.38 -5.40
CA PRO A 184 10.88 -20.56 -5.17
C PRO A 184 10.20 -19.40 -4.43
N THR A 185 10.92 -18.71 -3.52
CA THR A 185 10.38 -17.59 -2.75
C THR A 185 10.58 -16.25 -3.48
N VAL A 186 11.70 -16.08 -4.18
CA VAL A 186 12.03 -14.80 -4.84
C VAL A 186 11.33 -14.63 -6.18
N VAL A 187 11.26 -15.67 -7.01
CA VAL A 187 10.68 -15.57 -8.36
C VAL A 187 9.26 -15.02 -8.35
N PRO A 188 8.33 -15.49 -7.48
CA PRO A 188 6.99 -14.90 -7.37
C PRO A 188 7.03 -13.40 -7.07
N LEU A 189 7.88 -12.95 -6.15
CA LEU A 189 8.01 -11.55 -5.79
C LEU A 189 8.52 -10.69 -6.97
N LEU A 190 9.48 -11.20 -7.74
CA LEU A 190 9.97 -10.53 -8.95
C LEU A 190 8.88 -10.42 -10.01
N VAL A 191 8.11 -11.50 -10.21
CA VAL A 191 7.00 -11.53 -11.17
C VAL A 191 5.88 -10.57 -10.75
N ALA A 192 5.53 -10.52 -9.47
CA ALA A 192 4.54 -9.58 -8.94
C ALA A 192 4.97 -8.12 -9.16
N LEU A 193 6.23 -7.79 -8.84
CA LEU A 193 6.78 -6.46 -9.07
C LEU A 193 6.83 -6.12 -10.57
N ALA A 194 7.25 -7.04 -11.42
CA ALA A 194 7.23 -6.85 -12.87
C ALA A 194 5.80 -6.60 -13.39
N GLY A 195 4.82 -7.35 -12.90
CA GLY A 195 3.40 -7.13 -13.21
C GLY A 195 2.94 -5.72 -12.85
N TRP A 196 3.32 -5.23 -11.67
CA TRP A 196 3.06 -3.85 -11.26
C TRP A 196 3.75 -2.83 -12.18
N LEU A 197 5.04 -3.00 -12.47
CA LEU A 197 5.81 -2.09 -13.33
C LEU A 197 5.23 -1.99 -14.75
N VAL A 198 4.78 -3.12 -15.31
CA VAL A 198 4.11 -3.16 -16.61
C VAL A 198 2.75 -2.44 -16.56
N ALA A 199 1.98 -2.63 -15.48
CA ALA A 199 0.68 -1.98 -15.31
C ALA A 199 0.80 -0.45 -15.25
N ILE A 200 1.84 0.06 -14.58
CA ILE A 200 2.03 1.51 -14.37
C ILE A 200 2.86 2.19 -15.46
N ASP A 201 3.25 1.46 -16.51
CA ASP A 201 4.10 1.93 -17.60
C ASP A 201 5.42 2.56 -17.09
N ALA A 202 6.11 1.81 -16.22
CA ALA A 202 7.29 2.31 -15.53
C ALA A 202 8.44 2.58 -16.52
N PRO A 203 9.22 3.68 -16.33
CA PRO A 203 10.35 3.97 -17.19
C PRO A 203 11.44 2.89 -17.06
N GLY A 204 12.28 2.71 -18.08
CA GLY A 204 13.34 1.69 -18.09
C GLY A 204 14.22 1.67 -16.83
N ARG A 205 14.54 2.84 -16.25
CA ARG A 205 15.32 2.95 -15.01
C ARG A 205 14.62 2.35 -13.78
N ALA A 206 13.29 2.36 -13.73
CA ALA A 206 12.53 1.79 -12.61
C ALA A 206 12.65 0.26 -12.55
N TRP A 207 13.03 -0.40 -13.65
CA TRP A 207 13.29 -1.85 -13.65
C TRP A 207 14.49 -2.25 -12.79
N LEU A 208 15.41 -1.32 -12.50
CA LEU A 208 16.49 -1.56 -11.52
C LEU A 208 15.93 -1.86 -10.11
N LEU A 209 14.70 -1.44 -9.80
CA LEU A 209 14.06 -1.71 -8.52
C LEU A 209 13.71 -3.20 -8.34
N VAL A 210 13.71 -4.00 -9.42
CA VAL A 210 13.55 -5.46 -9.35
C VAL A 210 14.72 -6.12 -8.63
N LEU A 211 15.88 -5.46 -8.56
CA LEU A 211 17.04 -5.94 -7.79
C LEU A 211 16.82 -5.84 -6.27
N LEU A 212 15.88 -5.00 -5.81
CA LEU A 212 15.64 -4.78 -4.37
C LEU A 212 15.16 -6.05 -3.64
N PRO A 213 14.09 -6.75 -4.08
CA PRO A 213 13.68 -8.02 -3.47
C PRO A 213 14.73 -9.12 -3.58
N LEU A 214 15.51 -9.14 -4.66
CA LEU A 214 16.63 -10.07 -4.78
C LEU A 214 17.71 -9.80 -3.73
N GLY A 215 18.08 -8.53 -3.54
CA GLY A 215 19.03 -8.12 -2.51
C GLY A 215 18.51 -8.40 -1.09
N ALA A 216 17.24 -8.12 -0.82
CA ALA A 216 16.61 -8.41 0.48
C ALA A 216 16.65 -9.92 0.79
N ALA A 217 16.29 -10.76 -0.18
CA ALA A 217 16.35 -12.21 -0.03
C ALA A 217 17.78 -12.74 0.11
N ALA A 218 18.75 -12.16 -0.59
CA ALA A 218 20.16 -12.53 -0.45
C ALA A 218 20.71 -12.18 0.94
N VAL A 219 20.34 -11.01 1.49
CA VAL A 219 20.73 -10.59 2.85
C VAL A 219 20.09 -11.49 3.91
N ASP A 220 18.82 -11.84 3.75
CA ASP A 220 18.13 -12.76 4.65
C ASP A 220 18.76 -14.17 4.61
N ALA A 221 18.98 -14.70 3.41
CA ALA A 221 19.61 -16.01 3.22
C ALA A 221 21.07 -16.06 3.69
N ALA A 222 21.80 -14.95 3.62
CA ALA A 222 23.15 -14.86 4.17
C ALA A 222 23.18 -14.87 5.71
N GLY A 223 22.03 -14.82 6.37
CA GLY A 223 21.92 -14.88 7.83
C GLY A 223 22.41 -13.62 8.54
N VAL A 224 22.72 -12.54 7.80
CA VAL A 224 23.36 -11.33 8.36
C VAL A 224 22.46 -10.64 9.39
N LEU A 225 21.15 -10.70 9.21
CA LEU A 225 20.17 -10.04 10.08
C LEU A 225 19.82 -10.85 11.32
N TRP A 226 20.00 -12.18 11.28
CA TRP A 226 19.64 -13.09 12.37
C TRP A 226 20.35 -12.80 13.70
N PRO A 227 21.67 -12.53 13.75
CA PRO A 227 22.34 -12.20 15.01
C PRO A 227 22.03 -10.79 15.51
N LEU A 228 21.52 -9.90 14.65
CA LEU A 228 21.25 -8.50 14.98
C LEU A 228 19.84 -8.28 15.52
N VAL A 229 18.93 -9.22 15.27
CA VAL A 229 17.50 -9.06 15.54
C VAL A 229 17.14 -9.91 16.76
N PRO A 230 16.46 -9.34 17.79
CA PRO A 230 16.01 -10.12 18.93
C PRO A 230 15.21 -11.35 18.49
N ALA A 231 15.44 -12.52 19.09
CA ALA A 231 14.84 -13.79 18.69
C ALA A 231 13.31 -13.70 18.49
N ARG A 232 12.61 -12.98 19.36
CA ARG A 232 11.16 -12.73 19.28
C ARG A 232 10.68 -11.95 18.06
N LEU A 233 11.58 -11.26 17.35
CA LEU A 233 11.30 -10.46 16.15
C LEU A 233 11.81 -11.11 14.86
N VAL A 234 12.52 -12.25 14.96
CA VAL A 234 12.99 -13.01 13.79
C VAL A 234 11.86 -13.34 12.80
N PRO A 235 10.63 -13.69 13.23
CA PRO A 235 9.53 -13.94 12.28
C PRO A 235 9.18 -12.73 11.40
N CYS A 236 9.47 -11.51 11.85
CA CYS A 236 9.24 -10.30 11.04
C CYS A 236 10.23 -10.18 9.87
N LEU A 237 11.38 -10.88 9.93
CA LEU A 237 12.36 -10.87 8.83
C LEU A 237 11.82 -11.56 7.58
N LEU A 238 10.89 -12.52 7.73
CA LEU A 238 10.23 -13.21 6.62
C LEU A 238 9.41 -12.27 5.73
N ALA A 239 8.95 -11.13 6.27
CA ALA A 239 8.22 -10.14 5.50
C ALA A 239 9.14 -9.21 4.69
N LEU A 240 10.46 -9.21 4.93
CA LEU A 240 11.40 -8.25 4.30
C LEU A 240 11.40 -8.32 2.77
N PRO A 241 11.44 -9.50 2.12
CA PRO A 241 11.36 -9.58 0.67
C PRO A 241 10.05 -8.98 0.13
N ALA A 242 8.91 -9.29 0.74
CA ALA A 242 7.62 -8.72 0.36
C ALA A 242 7.54 -7.20 0.59
N LEU A 243 8.07 -6.70 1.72
CA LEU A 243 8.15 -5.27 2.02
C LEU A 243 9.02 -4.53 1.01
N SER A 244 10.11 -5.14 0.55
CA SER A 244 10.93 -4.56 -0.51
C SER A 244 10.17 -4.41 -1.83
N VAL A 245 9.29 -5.36 -2.18
CA VAL A 245 8.38 -5.23 -3.34
C VAL A 245 7.45 -4.05 -3.16
N VAL A 246 6.88 -3.87 -1.96
CA VAL A 246 6.03 -2.71 -1.65
C VAL A 246 6.80 -1.40 -1.85
N VAL A 247 8.01 -1.30 -1.28
CA VAL A 247 8.86 -0.10 -1.40
C VAL A 247 9.23 0.17 -2.85
N ALA A 248 9.66 -0.85 -3.59
CA ALA A 248 9.97 -0.76 -5.02
C ALA A 248 8.76 -0.31 -5.84
N GLY A 249 7.58 -0.90 -5.60
CA GLY A 249 6.34 -0.55 -6.28
C GLY A 249 5.90 0.90 -6.01
N LEU A 250 6.03 1.37 -4.77
CA LEU A 250 5.75 2.75 -4.39
C LEU A 250 6.73 3.73 -5.03
N LEU A 251 8.04 3.43 -5.02
CA LEU A 251 9.07 4.24 -5.68
C LEU A 251 8.81 4.32 -7.18
N ALA A 252 8.54 3.19 -7.83
CA ALA A 252 8.21 3.15 -9.26
C ALA A 252 6.97 3.99 -9.58
N TRP A 253 5.92 3.89 -8.75
CA TRP A 253 4.72 4.72 -8.88
C TRP A 253 5.02 6.21 -8.82
N THR A 254 5.96 6.64 -7.95
CA THR A 254 6.32 8.06 -7.88
C THR A 254 6.94 8.60 -9.17
N THR A 255 7.60 7.73 -9.93
CA THR A 255 8.28 8.04 -11.20
C THR A 255 7.40 7.81 -12.44
N SER A 256 6.22 7.19 -12.28
CA SER A 256 5.35 6.81 -13.40
C SER A 256 4.77 8.04 -14.14
N PRO A 257 4.68 7.98 -15.49
CA PRO A 257 3.98 8.99 -16.30
C PRO A 257 2.50 9.16 -15.92
N LEU A 258 1.83 8.08 -15.47
CA LEU A 258 0.41 8.09 -15.07
C LEU A 258 0.17 9.06 -13.90
N ARG A 259 1.12 9.13 -12.97
CA ARG A 259 1.07 10.07 -11.86
C ARG A 259 1.23 11.53 -12.30
N ARG A 260 2.00 11.78 -13.37
CA ARG A 260 2.19 13.13 -13.94
C ARG A 260 0.95 13.60 -14.71
N ARG A 261 0.31 12.74 -15.51
CA ARG A 261 -0.90 13.10 -16.27
C ARG A 261 -2.05 13.55 -15.37
N THR A 262 -2.31 12.80 -14.29
CA THR A 262 -3.31 13.20 -13.29
C THR A 262 -2.96 14.51 -12.54
N ARG A 263 -1.75 15.06 -12.67
CA ARG A 263 -1.35 16.35 -12.09
C ARG A 263 -1.38 17.49 -13.11
N GLY A 264 -1.28 17.19 -14.40
CA GLY A 264 -1.27 18.19 -15.48
C GLY A 264 -2.67 18.66 -15.91
N GLU A 265 -3.69 17.81 -15.79
CA GLU A 265 -5.07 18.18 -16.15
C GLU A 265 -5.71 19.20 -15.18
N ASP A 266 -5.23 19.27 -13.94
CA ASP A 266 -5.70 20.26 -12.94
C ASP A 266 -5.06 21.66 -13.13
N HIS A 267 -4.19 21.85 -14.13
CA HIS A 267 -3.45 23.11 -14.36
C HIS A 267 -3.62 23.65 -15.78
N ALA A 268 -4.66 23.27 -16.52
CA ALA A 268 -5.04 24.03 -17.70
C ALA A 268 -5.30 25.49 -17.23
N PRO A 269 -4.44 26.47 -17.60
CA PRO A 269 -4.72 27.85 -17.26
C PRO A 269 -5.98 28.20 -18.04
N THR A 270 -7.08 28.41 -17.33
CA THR A 270 -8.22 29.11 -17.92
C THR A 270 -7.72 30.52 -18.21
N LEU A 271 -7.18 30.70 -19.41
CA LEU A 271 -7.03 31.97 -20.09
C LEU A 271 -8.46 32.50 -20.27
N VAL A 272 -8.97 33.12 -19.22
CA VAL A 272 -10.15 33.97 -19.29
C VAL A 272 -9.66 35.23 -19.94
N ASP A 273 -9.83 35.28 -21.26
CA ASP A 273 -9.67 36.50 -22.03
C ASP A 273 -10.74 37.49 -21.55
N LYS A 274 -10.33 38.42 -20.68
CA LYS A 274 -11.19 39.51 -20.20
C LYS A 274 -11.07 40.68 -21.18
N THR A 275 -11.61 40.50 -22.37
CA THR A 275 -11.94 41.63 -23.25
C THR A 275 -13.26 41.30 -23.95
N VAL A 276 -14.37 41.77 -23.38
CA VAL A 276 -15.45 42.57 -24.01
C VAL A 276 -16.30 43.15 -22.88
#